data_AF-F8FGB2-F1
#
_entry.id   AF-F8FGB2-F1
#
_cell.length_a   1.000
_cell.length_b   1.000
_cell.length_c   1.000
_cell.angle_alpha   90.00
_cell.angle_beta   90.00
_cell.angle_gamma   90.00
#
_symmetry.space_group_name_H-M   'P 1'
#
loop_
_entity.id
_entity.type
_entity.pdbx_description
1 polymer ?
#
loop_
_entity_poly.entity_id
_entity_poly.type
_entity_poly.pdbx_seq_one_letter_code
_entity_poly.pdbx_strand_id
1 'polypeptide(L)'
;MEDQVTQILERIRFAEALCELDSAKSRLQSGQLQELIGHLDRMREHFSTMHALPEERSEVMALRQSLADLRVELRPCIQDVEAKLEESLKEYRSALGGDKEAFEKLSEAEQEGSRPLAYRFKKDYRTLKDLSELLSLLSADLMNLSDRVEHHFLHSHPAPEIGDYEYRDNVPAPGSISP
;
A
#
# COMPACT_ATOMS: atom_id res chain seq x y z
N MET A 1 6.40 26.64 2.74
CA MET A 1 6.74 25.31 3.29
C MET A 1 5.48 24.49 3.55
N GLU A 2 4.38 25.10 4.02
CA GLU A 2 3.07 24.44 4.23
C GLU A 2 2.55 23.64 3.02
N ASP A 3 2.77 24.14 1.80
CA ASP A 3 2.28 23.52 0.56
C ASP A 3 2.84 22.09 0.30
N GLN A 4 4.06 21.77 0.72
CA GLN A 4 4.64 20.44 0.48
C GLN A 4 4.11 19.39 1.45
N VAL A 5 3.86 19.75 2.71
CA VAL A 5 3.30 18.82 3.70
C VAL A 5 1.87 18.48 3.30
N THR A 6 1.05 19.49 2.99
CA THR A 6 -0.31 19.28 2.48
C THR A 6 -0.32 18.43 1.22
N GLN A 7 0.58 18.67 0.25
CA GLN A 7 0.69 17.83 -0.95
C GLN A 7 1.17 16.39 -0.69
N ILE A 8 1.97 16.15 0.35
CA ILE A 8 2.40 14.80 0.76
C ILE A 8 1.24 14.05 1.41
N LEU A 9 0.43 14.76 2.21
CA LEU A 9 -0.71 14.21 2.96
C LEU A 9 -1.96 14.00 2.09
N GLU A 10 -2.28 14.94 1.19
CA GLU A 10 -3.44 14.87 0.30
C GLU A 10 -3.31 13.79 -0.78
N ARG A 11 -2.08 13.34 -1.07
CA ARG A 11 -1.82 12.37 -2.13
C ARG A 11 -2.29 10.97 -1.76
N ILE A 12 -2.51 10.70 -0.47
CA ILE A 12 -2.91 9.39 -0.02
C ILE A 12 -4.43 9.37 0.02
N ARG A 13 -4.99 8.55 -0.86
CA ARG A 13 -6.43 8.36 -1.00
C ARG A 13 -6.96 7.45 0.11
N PHE A 14 -6.54 7.69 1.36
CA PHE A 14 -6.96 6.91 2.53
C PHE A 14 -8.47 6.88 2.66
N ALA A 15 -9.16 8.01 2.43
CA ALA A 15 -10.62 8.07 2.52
C ALA A 15 -11.32 7.21 1.45
N GLU A 16 -10.86 7.28 0.19
CA GLU A 16 -11.40 6.44 -0.89
C GLU A 16 -11.09 4.96 -0.63
N ALA A 17 -9.84 4.66 -0.26
CA ALA A 17 -9.41 3.30 0.04
C ALA A 17 -10.20 2.70 1.21
N LEU A 18 -10.41 3.45 2.29
CA LEU A 18 -11.22 3.01 3.44
C LEU A 18 -12.67 2.75 3.05
N CYS A 19 -13.28 3.59 2.20
CA CYS A 19 -14.67 3.42 1.78
C CYS A 19 -14.86 2.15 0.93
N GLU A 20 -13.94 1.90 -0.01
CA GLU A 20 -13.95 0.70 -0.85
C GLU A 20 -13.64 -0.57 -0.03
N LEU A 21 -12.67 -0.50 0.89
CA LEU A 21 -12.32 -1.61 1.77
C LEU A 21 -13.45 -1.97 2.74
N ASP A 22 -14.15 -0.97 3.30
CA ASP A 22 -15.30 -1.23 4.19
C ASP A 22 -16.48 -1.85 3.42
N SER A 23 -16.71 -1.41 2.19
CA SER A 23 -17.68 -2.03 1.29
C SER A 23 -17.32 -3.50 0.98
N ALA A 24 -16.03 -3.78 0.76
CA ALA A 24 -15.52 -5.12 0.49
C ALA A 24 -15.49 -6.04 1.73
N LYS A 25 -15.32 -5.48 2.93
CA LYS A 25 -15.29 -6.22 4.20
C LYS A 25 -16.51 -7.11 4.39
N SER A 26 -17.70 -6.57 4.09
CA SER A 26 -18.96 -7.31 4.17
C SER A 26 -19.01 -8.54 3.24
N ARG A 27 -18.30 -8.47 2.10
CA ARG A 27 -18.28 -9.49 1.05
C ARG A 27 -17.21 -10.55 1.29
N LEU A 28 -16.07 -10.13 1.82
CA LEU A 28 -14.91 -11.00 2.04
C LEU A 28 -14.91 -11.72 3.38
N GLN A 29 -15.66 -11.22 4.38
CA GLN A 29 -15.70 -11.77 5.74
C GLN A 29 -14.28 -12.01 6.34
N SER A 30 -13.29 -11.22 5.91
CA SER A 30 -11.89 -11.37 6.34
C SER A 30 -11.64 -10.55 7.61
N GLY A 31 -11.20 -11.24 8.68
CA GLY A 31 -10.77 -10.59 9.92
C GLY A 31 -9.52 -9.73 9.74
N GLN A 32 -8.62 -10.14 8.84
CA GLN A 32 -7.40 -9.40 8.51
C GLN A 32 -7.72 -8.06 7.82
N LEU A 33 -8.71 -8.06 6.93
CA LEU A 33 -9.19 -6.82 6.30
C LEU A 33 -9.77 -5.84 7.34
N GLN A 34 -10.41 -6.34 8.39
CA GLN A 34 -10.94 -5.49 9.46
C GLN A 34 -9.82 -4.85 10.30
N GLU A 35 -8.76 -5.60 10.60
CA GLU A 35 -7.59 -5.07 11.31
C GLU A 35 -6.88 -4.00 10.47
N LEU A 36 -6.67 -4.28 9.17
CA LEU A 36 -6.09 -3.34 8.21
C LEU A 36 -6.89 -2.04 8.11
N ILE A 37 -8.22 -2.11 7.97
CA ILE A 37 -9.09 -0.92 7.94
C ILE A 37 -8.89 -0.10 9.21
N GLY A 38 -8.82 -0.75 10.38
CA GLY A 38 -8.58 -0.06 11.65
C GLY A 38 -7.22 0.63 11.72
N HIS A 39 -6.16 0.02 11.20
CA HIS A 39 -4.83 0.66 11.14
C HIS A 39 -4.77 1.81 10.13
N LEU A 40 -5.37 1.64 8.96
CA LEU A 40 -5.47 2.70 7.95
C LEU A 40 -6.27 3.90 8.48
N ASP A 41 -7.32 3.65 9.26
CA ASP A 41 -8.13 4.70 9.87
C ASP A 41 -7.34 5.49 10.93
N ARG A 42 -6.63 4.80 11.82
CA ARG A 42 -5.71 5.43 12.78
C ARG A 42 -4.62 6.25 12.09
N MET A 43 -4.08 5.74 10.99
CA MET A 43 -3.06 6.42 10.20
C MET A 43 -3.62 7.68 9.53
N ARG A 44 -4.84 7.59 8.97
CA ARG A 44 -5.56 8.75 8.42
C ARG A 44 -5.77 9.81 9.49
N GLU A 45 -6.22 9.43 10.69
CA GLU A 45 -6.40 10.37 11.81
C GLU A 45 -5.07 11.03 12.22
N HIS A 46 -4.00 10.24 12.34
CA HIS A 46 -2.66 10.74 12.64
C HIS A 46 -2.20 11.78 11.60
N PHE A 47 -2.38 11.50 10.31
CA PHE A 47 -2.04 12.44 9.25
C PHE A 47 -2.96 13.66 9.19
N SER A 48 -4.24 13.50 9.49
CA SER A 48 -5.20 14.63 9.49
C SER A 48 -4.92 15.66 10.59
N THR A 49 -4.27 15.23 11.67
CA THR A 49 -3.88 16.09 12.80
C THR A 49 -2.44 16.60 12.67
N MET A 50 -1.70 16.12 11.67
CA MET A 50 -0.32 16.51 11.42
C MET A 50 -0.28 17.83 10.65
N HIS A 51 0.21 18.89 11.30
CA HIS A 51 0.36 20.21 10.67
C HIS A 51 1.73 20.41 10.00
N ALA A 52 2.73 19.61 10.36
CA ALA A 52 4.07 19.62 9.81
C ALA A 52 4.66 18.20 9.86
N LEU A 53 5.59 17.87 8.95
CA LEU A 53 6.32 16.61 9.02
C LEU A 53 7.28 16.62 10.22
N PRO A 54 7.57 15.45 10.82
CA PRO A 54 8.51 15.37 11.93
C PRO A 54 9.91 15.84 11.52
N GLU A 55 10.55 16.64 12.36
CA GLU A 55 11.91 17.14 12.15
C GLU A 55 12.95 16.31 12.90
N GLU A 56 12.55 15.58 13.96
CA GLU A 56 13.46 14.71 14.70
C GLU A 56 13.66 13.36 13.99
N ARG A 57 14.92 12.92 13.89
CA ARG A 57 15.25 11.65 13.23
C ARG A 57 14.50 10.45 13.82
N SER A 58 14.35 10.41 15.15
CA SER A 58 13.60 9.37 15.87
C SER A 58 12.15 9.29 15.42
N GLU A 59 11.49 10.44 15.28
CA GLU A 59 10.09 10.53 14.87
C GLU A 59 9.91 10.19 13.39
N VAL A 60 10.82 10.63 12.54
CA VAL A 60 10.86 10.26 11.11
C VAL A 60 11.01 8.75 10.94
N MET A 61 11.92 8.12 11.68
CA MET A 61 12.09 6.65 11.65
C MET A 61 10.84 5.94 12.17
N ALA A 62 10.21 6.43 13.24
CA ALA A 62 8.98 5.85 13.77
C ALA A 62 7.83 5.91 12.76
N LEU A 63 7.63 7.06 12.11
CA LEU A 63 6.62 7.23 11.07
C LEU A 63 6.87 6.28 9.89
N ARG A 64 8.11 6.20 9.40
CA ARG A 64 8.48 5.28 8.32
C ARG A 64 8.29 3.81 8.69
N GLN A 65 8.57 3.45 9.94
CA GLN A 65 8.31 2.11 10.45
C GLN A 65 6.81 1.80 10.43
N SER A 66 5.96 2.70 10.93
CA SER A 66 4.50 2.50 10.89
C SER A 66 3.95 2.37 9.46
N LEU A 67 4.52 3.10 8.49
CA LEU A 67 4.18 2.93 7.07
C LEU A 67 4.64 1.59 6.51
N ALA A 68 5.81 1.10 6.93
CA ALA A 68 6.30 -0.22 6.55
C ALA A 68 5.44 -1.34 7.14
N ASP A 69 5.01 -1.20 8.40
CA ASP A 69 4.16 -2.17 9.09
C ASP A 69 2.80 -2.29 8.38
N LEU A 70 2.16 -1.16 8.02
CA LEU A 70 0.94 -1.15 7.20
C LEU A 70 1.12 -1.90 5.88
N ARG A 71 2.27 -1.75 5.22
CA ARG A 71 2.56 -2.48 3.97
C ARG A 71 2.75 -3.97 4.20
N VAL A 72 3.24 -4.39 5.37
CA VAL A 72 3.33 -5.81 5.73
C VAL A 72 1.94 -6.39 5.97
N GLU A 73 1.07 -5.65 6.67
CA GLU A 73 -0.32 -6.05 6.94
C GLU A 73 -1.20 -6.05 5.67
N LEU A 74 -0.89 -5.21 4.68
CA LEU A 74 -1.56 -5.23 3.38
C LEU A 74 -1.33 -6.51 2.59
N ARG A 75 -0.16 -7.16 2.72
CA ARG A 75 0.20 -8.35 1.93
C ARG A 75 -0.78 -9.52 2.10
N PRO A 76 -1.12 -9.98 3.32
CA PRO A 76 -2.08 -11.07 3.47
C PRO A 76 -3.46 -10.68 2.91
N CYS A 77 -3.89 -9.42 3.05
CA CYS A 77 -5.15 -8.96 2.45
C CYS A 77 -5.12 -9.04 0.91
N ILE A 78 -4.00 -8.68 0.27
CA ILE A 78 -3.82 -8.84 -1.18
C ILE A 78 -3.91 -10.32 -1.58
N GLN A 79 -3.21 -11.19 -0.85
CA GLN A 79 -3.21 -12.63 -1.13
C GLN A 79 -4.61 -13.26 -0.98
N ASP A 80 -5.36 -12.87 0.04
CA ASP A 80 -6.74 -13.31 0.25
C ASP A 80 -7.65 -12.88 -0.91
N VAL A 81 -7.52 -11.62 -1.35
CA VAL A 81 -8.30 -11.09 -2.48
C VAL A 81 -7.92 -11.79 -3.78
N GLU A 82 -6.63 -12.03 -4.03
CA GLU A 82 -6.15 -12.77 -5.20
C GLU A 82 -6.71 -14.20 -5.22
N ALA A 83 -6.66 -14.91 -4.08
CA ALA A 83 -7.23 -16.25 -3.96
C ALA A 83 -8.74 -16.27 -4.25
N LYS A 84 -9.49 -15.30 -3.73
CA LYS A 84 -10.92 -15.16 -3.99
C LYS A 84 -11.22 -14.80 -5.44
N LEU A 85 -10.36 -14.00 -6.06
CA LEU A 85 -10.46 -13.63 -7.48
C LEU A 85 -10.28 -14.86 -8.38
N GLU A 86 -9.30 -15.71 -8.08
CA GLU A 86 -9.10 -16.98 -8.78
C GLU A 86 -10.30 -17.93 -8.61
N GLU A 87 -10.83 -18.04 -7.39
CA GLU A 87 -12.04 -18.83 -7.08
C GLU A 87 -13.23 -18.33 -7.91
N SER A 88 -13.53 -17.03 -7.85
CA SER A 88 -14.65 -16.42 -8.58
C SER A 88 -14.52 -16.59 -10.10
N LEU A 89 -13.30 -16.48 -10.64
CA LEU A 89 -13.06 -16.72 -12.06
C LEU A 89 -13.30 -18.18 -12.47
N LYS A 90 -12.91 -19.13 -11.62
CA LYS A 90 -13.16 -20.56 -11.84
C LYS A 90 -14.65 -20.87 -11.79
N GLU A 91 -15.38 -20.31 -10.82
CA GLU A 91 -16.83 -20.46 -10.71
C GLU A 91 -17.57 -19.84 -11.90
N TYR A 92 -17.15 -18.64 -12.33
CA TYR A 92 -17.69 -17.99 -13.52
C TYR A 92 -17.53 -18.86 -14.78
N ARG A 93 -16.33 -19.39 -15.01
CA ARG A 93 -16.05 -20.29 -16.14
C ARG A 93 -16.88 -21.57 -16.07
N SER A 94 -17.00 -22.17 -14.88
CA SER A 94 -17.80 -23.38 -14.68
C SER A 94 -19.30 -23.13 -14.90
N ALA A 95 -19.82 -21.97 -14.49
CA ALA A 95 -21.23 -21.62 -14.64
C ALA A 95 -21.63 -21.32 -16.10
N LEU A 96 -20.67 -20.88 -16.92
CA LEU A 96 -20.89 -20.60 -18.34
C LEU A 96 -20.61 -21.79 -19.25
N GLY A 97 -19.63 -22.65 -18.90
CA GLY A 97 -19.19 -23.72 -19.78
C GLY A 97 -18.78 -23.19 -21.16
N GLY A 98 -19.31 -23.79 -22.23
CA GLY A 98 -19.06 -23.37 -23.62
C GLY A 98 -19.79 -22.10 -24.06
N ASP A 99 -20.77 -21.62 -23.30
CA ASP A 99 -21.66 -20.53 -23.72
C ASP A 99 -21.13 -19.13 -23.38
N LYS A 100 -19.85 -19.02 -23.00
CA LYS A 100 -19.25 -17.76 -22.53
C LYS A 100 -19.45 -16.61 -23.53
N GLU A 101 -19.11 -16.82 -24.80
CA GLU A 101 -19.19 -15.78 -25.82
C GLU A 101 -20.63 -15.35 -26.11
N ALA A 102 -21.58 -16.30 -26.07
CA ALA A 102 -22.99 -15.98 -26.26
C ALA A 102 -23.51 -15.16 -25.08
N PHE A 103 -23.14 -15.54 -23.86
CA PHE A 103 -23.51 -14.83 -22.64
C PHE A 103 -22.92 -13.42 -22.57
N GLU A 104 -21.64 -13.24 -22.92
CA GLU A 104 -20.98 -11.92 -22.84
C GLU A 104 -21.50 -10.90 -23.87
N LYS A 105 -22.21 -11.36 -24.91
CA LYS A 105 -22.89 -10.49 -25.89
C LYS A 105 -24.27 -10.00 -25.44
N LEU A 106 -24.86 -10.62 -24.42
CA LEU A 106 -26.14 -10.19 -23.86
C LEU A 106 -25.98 -8.88 -23.07
N SER A 107 -27.06 -8.10 -22.95
CA SER A 107 -27.09 -6.96 -22.01
C SER A 107 -27.02 -7.42 -20.56
N GLU A 108 -26.70 -6.52 -19.61
CA GLU A 108 -26.59 -6.91 -18.19
C GLU A 108 -27.89 -7.49 -17.63
N ALA A 109 -29.05 -6.92 -17.98
CA ALA A 109 -30.35 -7.43 -17.54
C ALA A 109 -30.64 -8.84 -18.11
N GLU A 110 -30.22 -9.11 -19.35
CA GLU A 110 -30.36 -10.42 -19.98
C GLU A 110 -29.36 -11.44 -19.41
N GLN A 111 -28.14 -11.00 -19.06
CA GLN A 111 -27.17 -11.83 -18.36
C GLN A 111 -27.70 -12.26 -17.00
N GLU A 112 -28.25 -11.30 -16.25
CA GLU A 112 -28.84 -11.54 -14.93
C GLU A 112 -30.04 -12.50 -15.00
N GLY A 113 -30.90 -12.35 -16.00
CA GLY A 113 -32.07 -13.23 -16.17
C GLY A 113 -31.74 -14.62 -16.73
N SER A 114 -30.81 -14.73 -17.67
CA SER A 114 -30.50 -16.00 -18.35
C SER A 114 -29.64 -16.93 -17.51
N ARG A 115 -28.59 -16.40 -16.86
CA ARG A 115 -27.67 -17.17 -16.01
C ARG A 115 -27.30 -16.37 -14.76
N PRO A 116 -28.20 -16.29 -13.77
CA PRO A 116 -28.01 -15.46 -12.57
C PRO A 116 -26.71 -15.78 -11.81
N LEU A 117 -26.34 -17.07 -11.71
CA LEU A 117 -25.11 -17.49 -11.02
C LEU A 117 -23.85 -17.01 -11.76
N ALA A 118 -23.78 -17.19 -13.08
CA ALA A 118 -22.65 -16.71 -13.86
C ALA A 118 -22.53 -15.19 -13.80
N TYR A 119 -23.66 -14.48 -13.88
CA TYR A 119 -23.68 -13.04 -13.73
C TYR A 119 -23.20 -12.57 -12.36
N ARG A 120 -23.60 -13.26 -11.28
CA ARG A 120 -23.11 -12.98 -9.93
C ARG A 120 -21.60 -13.18 -9.83
N PHE A 121 -21.07 -14.33 -10.25
CA PHE A 121 -19.62 -14.57 -10.22
C PHE A 121 -18.84 -13.56 -11.08
N LYS A 122 -19.41 -13.09 -12.19
CA LYS A 122 -18.82 -12.00 -12.99
C LYS A 122 -18.75 -10.69 -12.21
N LYS A 123 -19.79 -10.33 -11.46
CA LYS A 123 -19.80 -9.12 -10.60
C LYS A 123 -18.82 -9.26 -9.43
N ASP A 124 -18.77 -10.43 -8.80
CA ASP A 124 -17.85 -10.72 -7.71
C ASP A 124 -16.40 -10.62 -8.20
N TYR A 125 -16.08 -11.24 -9.35
CA TYR A 125 -14.77 -11.13 -9.98
C TYR A 125 -14.34 -9.68 -10.26
N ARG A 126 -15.24 -8.87 -10.85
CA ARG A 126 -14.96 -7.44 -11.12
C ARG A 126 -14.65 -6.69 -9.83
N THR A 127 -15.50 -6.85 -8.82
CA THR A 127 -15.31 -6.22 -7.50
C THR A 127 -13.95 -6.60 -6.89
N LEU A 128 -13.62 -7.90 -6.89
CA LEU A 128 -12.37 -8.39 -6.32
C LEU A 128 -11.15 -7.87 -7.08
N LYS A 129 -11.29 -7.72 -8.40
CA LYS A 129 -10.25 -7.15 -9.25
C LYS A 129 -9.99 -5.67 -8.91
N ASP A 130 -11.05 -4.88 -8.83
CA ASP A 130 -10.94 -3.45 -8.48
C ASP A 130 -10.32 -3.29 -7.08
N LEU A 131 -10.69 -4.16 -6.14
CA LEU A 131 -10.11 -4.19 -4.79
C LEU A 131 -8.63 -4.59 -4.78
N SER A 132 -8.24 -5.58 -5.57
CA SER A 132 -6.82 -6.00 -5.71
C SER A 132 -5.96 -4.86 -6.26
N GLU A 133 -6.47 -4.13 -7.26
CA GLU A 133 -5.82 -2.96 -7.82
C GLU A 133 -5.71 -1.82 -6.79
N LEU A 134 -6.78 -1.55 -6.04
CA LEU A 134 -6.79 -0.58 -4.95
C LEU A 134 -5.74 -0.90 -3.87
N LEU A 135 -5.69 -2.14 -3.39
CA LEU A 135 -4.73 -2.57 -2.37
C LEU A 135 -3.27 -2.44 -2.86
N SER A 136 -3.04 -2.78 -4.12
CA SER A 136 -1.73 -2.63 -4.77
C SER A 136 -1.31 -1.16 -4.87
N LEU A 137 -2.24 -0.28 -5.27
CA LEU A 137 -2.01 1.16 -5.33
C LEU A 137 -1.74 1.74 -3.93
N LEU A 138 -2.50 1.34 -2.92
CA LEU A 138 -2.30 1.77 -1.54
C LEU A 138 -0.91 1.36 -1.01
N SER A 139 -0.46 0.14 -1.30
CA SER A 139 0.88 -0.32 -0.92
C SER A 139 1.98 0.52 -1.58
N ALA A 140 1.79 0.91 -2.85
CA ALA A 140 2.70 1.81 -3.56
C ALA A 140 2.68 3.23 -2.99
N ASP A 141 1.50 3.77 -2.67
CA ASP A 141 1.34 5.10 -2.07
C ASP A 141 2.02 5.19 -0.70
N LEU A 142 1.91 4.15 0.14
CA LEU A 142 2.62 4.06 1.42
C LEU A 142 4.14 4.02 1.25
N MET A 143 4.64 3.34 0.22
CA MET A 143 6.08 3.33 -0.10
C MET A 143 6.55 4.73 -0.51
N ASN A 144 5.84 5.34 -1.45
CA ASN A 144 6.14 6.68 -1.94
C ASN A 144 6.10 7.73 -0.82
N LEU A 145 5.17 7.58 0.13
CA LEU A 145 5.12 8.44 1.31
C LEU A 145 6.36 8.25 2.19
N SER A 146 6.74 7.01 2.49
CA SER A 146 7.92 6.72 3.31
C SER A 146 9.19 7.34 2.70
N ASP A 147 9.35 7.24 1.38
CA ASP A 147 10.47 7.84 0.64
C ASP A 147 10.44 9.37 0.68
N ARG A 148 9.25 9.98 0.54
CA ARG A 148 9.08 11.44 0.63
C ARG A 148 9.38 11.99 2.02
N VAL A 149 8.95 11.28 3.06
CA VAL A 149 9.23 11.62 4.46
C VAL A 149 10.74 11.60 4.71
N GLU A 150 11.45 10.56 4.25
CA GLU A 150 12.91 10.49 4.36
C GLU A 150 13.60 11.61 3.58
N HIS A 151 13.19 11.81 2.33
CA HIS A 151 13.78 12.84 1.48
C HIS A 151 13.60 14.24 2.08
N HIS A 152 12.42 14.55 2.60
CA HIS A 152 12.16 15.82 3.29
C HIS A 152 13.09 16.02 4.50
N PHE A 153 13.28 14.98 5.31
CA PHE A 153 14.19 15.02 6.45
C PHE A 153 15.64 15.27 6.02
N LEU A 154 16.14 14.54 5.00
CA LEU A 154 17.51 14.67 4.51
C LEU A 154 17.79 16.04 3.86
N HIS A 155 16.80 16.63 3.19
CA HIS A 155 16.93 18.00 2.64
C HIS A 155 16.96 19.06 3.74
N SER A 156 16.20 18.86 4.81
CA SER A 156 16.15 19.80 5.95
C SER A 156 17.35 19.66 6.89
N HIS A 157 17.98 18.47 6.89
CA HIS A 157 19.17 18.14 7.68
C HIS A 157 20.27 17.60 6.75
N PRO A 158 20.85 18.44 5.88
CA PRO A 158 21.95 18.02 5.04
C PRO A 158 23.07 17.49 5.94
N ALA A 159 23.68 16.37 5.53
CA ALA A 159 24.84 15.86 6.23
C ALA A 159 25.88 16.99 6.37
N PRO A 160 26.58 17.10 7.51
CA PRO A 160 27.69 18.05 7.62
C PRO A 160 28.62 17.83 6.43
N GLU A 161 29.12 18.93 5.85
CA GLU A 161 30.13 18.84 4.78
C GLU A 161 31.19 17.85 5.25
N ILE A 162 31.46 16.83 4.43
CA ILE A 162 32.62 15.98 4.61
C ILE A 162 33.80 16.92 4.39
N GLY A 163 34.25 17.58 5.46
CA GLY A 163 35.46 18.35 5.44
C GLY A 163 36.56 17.44 4.92
N ASP A 164 37.45 17.97 4.10
CA ASP A 164 38.62 17.26 3.60
C ASP A 164 39.32 16.61 4.79
N TYR A 165 39.03 15.33 5.02
CA TYR A 165 39.76 14.53 5.96
C TYR A 165 41.14 14.43 5.34
N GLU A 166 42.08 15.27 5.78
CA GLU A 166 43.49 15.04 5.52
C GLU A 166 43.76 13.60 5.95
N TYR A 167 43.93 12.74 4.97
CA TYR A 167 44.29 11.36 5.15
C TYR A 167 45.69 11.40 5.76
N ARG A 168 45.78 11.50 7.09
CA ARG A 168 47.04 11.29 7.79
C ARG A 168 47.40 9.85 7.50
N ASP A 169 48.35 9.67 6.59
CA ASP A 169 49.00 8.40 6.34
C ASP A 169 49.32 7.77 7.69
N ASN A 170 48.61 6.70 8.02
CA ASN A 170 48.95 5.80 9.11
C ASN A 170 50.20 5.02 8.67
N VAL A 171 51.33 5.73 8.50
CA VAL A 171 52.63 5.10 8.38
C VAL A 171 52.90 4.42 9.72
N PRO A 172 52.99 3.08 9.79
CA PRO A 172 53.35 2.42 11.02
C PRO A 172 54.72 2.92 11.47
N ALA A 173 54.86 3.31 12.74
CA ALA A 173 56.15 3.72 13.27
C ALA A 173 57.18 2.62 13.03
N PRO A 174 58.38 2.93 12.49
CA PRO A 174 59.42 1.92 12.29
C PRO A 174 59.82 1.38 13.67
N GLY A 175 59.55 0.09 13.90
CA GLY A 175 59.92 -0.59 15.13
C GLY A 175 61.42 -0.48 15.36
N SER A 176 61.80 0.15 16.47
CA SER A 176 63.18 0.18 16.93
C SER A 176 63.56 -1.22 17.39
N ILE A 177 64.22 -2.00 16.53
CA ILE A 177 64.97 -3.18 16.96
C ILE A 177 66.29 -2.63 17.50
N SER A 178 66.35 -2.44 18.82
CA SER A 178 67.61 -2.22 19.51
C SER A 178 68.33 -3.57 19.70
N PRO A 179 69.66 -3.60 19.60
CA PRO A 179 70.47 -4.82 19.53
C PRO A 179 70.57 -5.59 20.86
#